data_AF-A0A401TZM7-F1
#
_entry.id   AF-A0A401TZM7-F1
#
_cell.length_a   1.000
_cell.length_b   1.000
_cell.length_c   1.000
_cell.angle_alpha   90.00
_cell.angle_beta   90.00
_cell.angle_gamma   90.00
#
_symmetry.space_group_name_H-M   'P 1'
#
loop_
_entity.id
_entity.type
_entity.pdbx_description
1 polymer ?
#
loop_
_entity_poly.entity_id
_entity_poly.type
_entity_poly.pdbx_seq_one_letter_code
_entity_poly.pdbx_strand_id
1 'polypeptide(L)' 'MGLGKTIQSITFLEEIYCADIQGPFLVIAPLSTITNWEREFTTWTDMNAIVYHGSLASRQMIQQYEMYFRDSK' A
#
# COMPACT_ATOMS: atom_id res chain seq x y z
N MET A 1 -19.23 -9.53 10.32
CA MET A 1 -19.01 -8.31 9.49
C MET A 1 -18.07 -8.68 8.35
N GLY A 2 -18.59 -9.04 7.18
CA GLY A 2 -17.82 -9.67 6.08
C GLY A 2 -18.21 -9.17 4.69
N LEU A 3 -18.69 -7.93 4.58
CA LEU A 3 -19.18 -7.34 3.32
C LEU A 3 -18.05 -6.97 2.33
N GLY A 4 -16.80 -7.36 2.59
CA GLY A 4 -15.69 -7.09 1.66
C GLY A 4 -15.24 -5.64 1.58
N LYS A 5 -15.48 -4.80 2.61
CA LYS A 5 -15.11 -3.37 2.61
C LYS A 5 -13.64 -3.12 2.24
N THR A 6 -12.72 -3.94 2.75
CA THR A 6 -11.29 -3.84 2.40
C THR A 6 -11.08 -4.03 0.91
N ILE A 7 -11.65 -5.10 0.33
CA ILE A 7 -11.55 -5.39 -1.10
C ILE A 7 -12.21 -4.27 -1.90
N GLN A 8 -13.38 -3.78 -1.51
CA GLN A 8 -14.06 -2.66 -2.18
C GLN A 8 -13.18 -1.40 -2.24
N SER A 9 -12.49 -1.06 -1.14
CA SER A 9 -11.54 0.06 -1.13
C SER A 9 -10.33 -0.19 -2.02
N ILE A 10 -9.78 -1.40 -1.99
CA ILE A 10 -8.62 -1.77 -2.81
C ILE A 10 -8.97 -1.73 -4.30
N THR A 11 -10.08 -2.34 -4.71
CA THR A 11 -10.55 -2.31 -6.10
C THR A 11 -10.88 -0.90 -6.58
N PHE A 12 -11.35 -0.03 -5.69
CA PHE A 12 -11.56 1.37 -6.02
C PHE A 12 -10.25 2.11 -6.30
N LEU A 13 -9.19 1.83 -5.54
CA LEU A 13 -7.86 2.38 -5.80
C LEU A 13 -7.26 1.84 -7.11
N GLU A 14 -7.45 0.55 -7.40
CA GLU A 14 -7.03 -0.07 -8.66
C GLU A 14 -7.69 0.62 -9.86
N GLU A 15 -9.01 0.86 -9.82
CA GLU A 15 -9.72 1.56 -10.90
C GLU A 15 -9.20 2.99 -11.11
N ILE A 16 -8.87 3.71 -10.03
CA ILE A 16 -8.24 5.04 -10.12
C ILE A 16 -6.84 4.93 -10.77
N TYR A 17 -6.06 3.92 -10.39
CA TYR A 17 -4.75 3.65 -10.95
C TYR A 17 -4.83 3.34 -12.45
N CYS A 18 -5.78 2.49 -12.88
CA CYS A 18 -6.06 2.17 -14.28
C CYS A 18 -6.57 3.38 -15.08
N ALA A 19 -7.20 4.36 -14.42
CA ALA A 19 -7.60 5.63 -15.01
C ALA A 19 -6.44 6.65 -15.16
N ASP A 20 -5.18 6.18 -15.07
CA ASP A 20 -3.94 6.94 -15.25
C ASP A 20 -3.66 7.96 -14.12
N ILE A 21 -4.28 7.78 -12.95
CA ILE A 21 -4.01 8.56 -11.74
C ILE A 21 -3.04 7.75 -10.87
N GLN A 22 -1.75 7.78 -11.20
CA GLN A 22 -0.70 6.97 -10.59
C GLN A 22 -0.17 7.51 -9.24
N GLY A 23 -0.96 8.32 -8.53
CA GLY A 23 -0.52 9.00 -7.32
C GLY A 23 -0.12 8.03 -6.19
N PRO A 24 0.67 8.48 -5.19
CA PRO A 24 0.85 7.70 -3.98
C PRO A 24 -0.48 7.67 -3.20
N PHE A 25 -1.03 6.47 -3.00
CA PHE A 25 -2.25 6.27 -2.20
C PHE A 25 -1.89 5.94 -0.74
N LEU A 26 -2.32 6.81 0.19
CA LEU A 26 -2.13 6.57 1.63
C LEU A 26 -3.34 5.87 2.22
N VAL A 27 -3.13 4.66 2.74
CA VAL A 27 -4.15 3.91 3.49
C VAL A 27 -3.76 3.87 4.97
N ILE A 28 -4.64 4.36 5.85
CA ILE A 28 -4.46 4.30 7.30
C ILE A 28 -5.35 3.20 7.86
N ALA A 29 -4.74 2.22 8.52
CA ALA A 29 -5.44 1.10 9.14
C ALA A 29 -4.88 0.80 10.54
N PRO A 30 -5.69 0.24 11.47
CA PRO A 30 -5.19 -0.26 12.74
C PRO A 30 -4.08 -1.30 12.57
N LEU A 31 -3.09 -1.31 13.47
CA LEU A 31 -1.95 -2.24 13.43
C LEU A 31 -2.37 -3.71 13.31
N SER A 32 -3.47 -4.10 13.98
CA SER A 32 -4.02 -5.46 13.93
C SER A 32 -4.56 -5.89 12.57
N THR A 33 -4.74 -4.95 11.64
CA THR A 33 -5.34 -5.20 10.32
C THR A 33 -4.39 -4.98 9.16
N ILE A 34 -3.19 -4.42 9.39
CA ILE A 34 -2.25 -4.10 8.30
C ILE A 34 -1.86 -5.34 7.50
N THR A 35 -1.56 -6.46 8.15
CA THR A 35 -1.23 -7.72 7.46
C THR A 35 -2.39 -8.25 6.61
N ASN A 36 -3.63 -8.03 7.04
CA ASN A 36 -4.79 -8.37 6.22
C ASN A 36 -4.88 -7.46 4.99
N TRP A 37 -4.66 -6.16 5.15
CA TRP A 37 -4.63 -5.21 4.04
C TRP A 37 -3.54 -5.55 3.02
N GLU A 38 -2.32 -5.82 3.48
CA GLU A 38 -1.19 -6.24 2.64
C GLU A 38 -1.55 -7.47 1.81
N ARG A 39 -2.08 -8.52 2.46
CA ARG A 39 -2.51 -9.74 1.77
C ARG A 39 -3.57 -9.46 0.70
N GLU A 40 -4.59 -8.67 1.01
CA GLU A 40 -5.64 -8.35 0.03
C GLU A 40 -5.09 -7.51 -1.13
N PHE A 41 -4.21 -6.54 -0.86
CA PHE A 41 -3.53 -5.78 -1.93
C PHE A 41 -2.75 -6.71 -2.87
N THR A 42 -1.91 -7.59 -2.33
CA THR A 42 -1.15 -8.56 -3.14
C THR A 42 -2.04 -9.56 -3.89
N THR A 43 -3.25 -9.84 -3.37
CA THR A 43 -4.17 -10.81 -3.99
C THR A 43 -4.96 -10.19 -5.14
N TRP A 44 -5.35 -8.92 -5.03
CA TRP A 44 -6.34 -8.29 -5.93
C TRP A 44 -5.77 -7.25 -6.87
N THR A 45 -4.53 -6.80 -6.67
CA THR A 45 -3.92 -5.70 -7.43
C THR A 45 -2.46 -6.00 -7.73
N ASP A 46 -1.94 -5.44 -8.82
CA ASP A 46 -0.51 -5.48 -9.14
C ASP A 46 0.23 -4.20 -8.67
N MET A 47 -0.47 -3.32 -7.96
CA MET A 47 0.11 -2.11 -7.38
C MET A 47 1.17 -2.43 -6.32
N ASN A 48 2.26 -1.66 -6.30
CA ASN A 48 3.27 -1.76 -5.24
C ASN A 48 2.70 -1.24 -3.90
N ALA A 49 2.37 -2.15 -2.99
CA ALA A 49 1.87 -1.83 -1.65
C ALA A 49 3.01 -1.83 -0.63
N ILE A 50 3.40 -0.65 -0.13
CA ILE A 50 4.47 -0.50 0.86
C ILE A 50 3.87 -0.42 2.27
N VAL A 51 4.24 -1.38 3.11
CA VAL A 51 3.77 -1.46 4.49
C VAL A 51 4.68 -0.66 5.44
N TYR A 52 4.22 0.53 5.84
CA TYR A 52 4.99 1.43 6.71
C TYR A 52 4.77 1.14 8.22
N HIS A 53 5.36 0.07 8.75
CA HIS A 53 5.39 -0.21 10.19
C HIS A 53 6.70 -0.86 10.66
N GLY A 54 6.85 -1.06 11.98
CA GLY A 54 7.99 -1.76 12.57
C GLY A 54 8.88 -0.87 13.44
N SER A 55 10.14 -1.30 13.61
CA SER A 55 11.13 -0.57 14.41
C SER A 55 11.53 0.76 13.77
N LEU A 56 12.26 1.61 14.50
CA LEU A 56 12.83 2.84 13.92
C LEU A 56 13.74 2.52 12.73
N ALA A 57 14.59 1.51 12.84
CA ALA A 57 15.49 1.08 11.76
C ALA A 57 14.71 0.59 10.53
N SER A 58 13.63 -0.18 10.73
CA SER A 58 12.75 -0.64 9.65
C SER A 58 12.14 0.54 8.89
N ARG A 59 11.60 1.54 9.61
CA ARG A 59 11.02 2.73 8.99
C ARG A 59 12.06 3.59 8.26
N GLN A 60 13.28 3.69 8.78
CA GLN A 60 14.38 4.38 8.11
C GLN A 60 14.76 3.68 6.80
N MET A 61 14.79 2.34 6.79
CA MET A 61 15.05 1.56 5.58
C MET A 61 13.97 1.81 4.52
N ILE A 62 12.68 1.75 4.89
CA ILE A 62 11.57 2.04 3.97
C ILE A 62 11.68 3.46 3.41
N GLN A 63 11.97 4.46 4.25
CA GLN A 63 12.17 5.84 3.79
C GLN A 63 13.31 5.99 2.79
N GLN A 64 14.39 5.23 2.97
CA GLN A 64 15.59 5.35 2.15
C GLN A 64 15.47 4.67 0.78
N TYR A 65 14.70 3.58 0.70
CA TYR A 65 14.69 2.69 -0.48
C TYR A 65 13.33 2.60 -1.19
N GLU A 66 12.21 2.83 -0.50
CA GLU A 66 10.86 2.59 -1.06
C GLU A 66 10.08 3.88 -1.37
N MET A 67 10.42 5.02 -0.75
CA MET A 67 9.62 6.26 -0.89
C MET A 67 9.92 7.06 -2.15
N TYR A 68 11.14 6.99 -2.68
CA TYR A 68 11.57 7.79 -3.82
C TYR A 68 12.44 6.96 -4.76
N PHE A 69 12.17 7.05 -6.06
CA PHE A 69 13.09 6.55 -7.07
C PHE A 69 14.37 7.38 -7.02
N ARG A 70 15.51 6.76 -6.69
CA ARG A 70 16.80 7.44 -6.76
C ARG A 70 17.23 7.48 -8.21
N ASP A 71 17.16 8.67 -8.81
CA ASP A 71 17.72 8.89 -10.14
C ASP A 71 19.21 8.51 -10.14
N SER A 72 19.58 7.64 -11.07
CA SER A 72 20.97 7.21 -11.27
C SER A 72 21.73 8.33 -11.99
N LYS A 73 22.17 9.35 -11.26
CA LYS A 73 23.17 10.32 -11.75
C LYS A 73 24.51 10.09 -11.08
#